data_AF-A0A519V094-F1
#
_entry.id   AF-A0A519V094-F1
#
_cell.length_a   1.000
_cell.length_b   1.000
_cell.length_c   1.000
_cell.angle_alpha   90.00
_cell.angle_beta   90.00
_cell.angle_gamma   90.00
#
_symmetry.space_group_name_H-M   'P 1'
#
loop_
_entity.id
_entity.type
_entity.pdbx_description
1 polymer ?
#
loop_
_entity_poly.entity_id
_entity_poly.type
_entity_poly.pdbx_seq_one_letter_code
_entity_poly.pdbx_strand_id
1 'polypeptide(L)'
;MFQIKNLIPALVIVVGLGIFFGASAFKANQKTTTLKYRFTGTSTADLHNITKWEDVSAEPTPTPCETGTELPCLVEFQNSEFDNIQDFIDQNEEVSDMVATNRVISLKD
;
A
#
# COMPACT_ATOMS: atom_id res chain seq x y z
N MET A 1 19.23 59.10 -11.68
CA MET A 1 19.59 58.24 -10.53
C MET A 1 18.34 57.45 -10.16
N PHE A 2 18.15 56.27 -10.76
CA PHE A 2 16.96 55.46 -10.56
C PHE A 2 17.14 54.58 -9.32
N GLN A 3 16.23 54.75 -8.35
CA GLN A 3 16.21 54.06 -7.07
C GLN A 3 15.84 52.59 -7.26
N ILE A 4 16.84 51.70 -7.19
CA ILE A 4 16.66 50.25 -7.20
C ILE A 4 16.40 49.80 -5.75
N LYS A 5 15.17 50.00 -5.28
CA LYS A 5 14.68 49.49 -3.99
C LYS A 5 13.26 48.99 -4.20
N ASN A 6 13.14 47.75 -4.67
CA ASN A 6 12.00 46.83 -4.49
C ASN A 6 12.04 45.64 -5.49
N LEU A 7 13.21 45.05 -5.71
CA LEU A 7 13.33 43.78 -6.45
C LEU A 7 13.77 42.68 -5.50
N ILE A 8 12.83 42.21 -4.68
CA ILE A 8 12.93 41.00 -3.85
C ILE A 8 11.53 40.38 -3.84
N PRO A 9 11.28 39.11 -4.20
CA PRO A 9 11.91 38.27 -5.21
C PRO A 9 10.82 37.54 -6.04
N ALA A 10 10.63 37.87 -7.32
CA ALA A 10 9.68 37.16 -8.19
C ALA A 10 10.26 35.83 -8.72
N LEU A 11 10.81 34.99 -7.84
CA LEU A 11 11.48 33.73 -8.20
C LEU A 11 11.19 32.59 -7.20
N VAL A 12 9.95 32.48 -6.71
CA VAL A 12 9.52 31.36 -5.84
C VAL A 12 8.13 30.85 -6.24
N ILE A 13 7.87 30.69 -7.54
CA ILE A 13 6.62 30.05 -8.01
C ILE A 13 6.89 29.19 -9.26
N VAL A 14 7.98 28.40 -9.27
CA VAL A 14 8.14 27.29 -10.24
C VAL A 14 8.87 26.10 -9.61
N VAL A 15 8.71 25.88 -8.30
CA VAL A 15 9.25 24.68 -7.59
C VAL A 15 8.13 23.92 -6.86
N GLY A 16 6.86 24.25 -7.13
CA GLY A 16 5.70 23.64 -6.46
C GLY A 16 5.01 22.51 -7.23
N LEU A 17 5.30 22.32 -8.52
CA LEU A 17 4.52 21.42 -9.39
C LEU A 17 5.40 20.46 -10.21
N GLY A 18 6.64 20.21 -9.77
CA GLY A 18 7.62 19.43 -10.52
C GLY A 18 8.06 18.10 -9.90
N ILE A 19 7.56 17.72 -8.71
CA ILE A 19 8.13 16.60 -7.94
C ILE A 19 7.15 15.45 -7.68
N PHE A 20 5.99 15.40 -8.37
CA PHE A 20 5.04 14.29 -8.20
C PHE A 20 5.09 13.20 -9.29
N PHE A 21 5.91 13.36 -10.34
CA PHE A 21 5.95 12.41 -11.47
C PHE A 21 7.19 11.51 -11.54
N GLY A 22 8.04 11.50 -10.50
CA GLY A 22 9.33 10.79 -10.54
C GLY A 22 9.26 9.29 -10.23
N ALA A 23 8.25 8.80 -9.52
CA ALA A 23 8.24 7.42 -9.02
C ALA A 23 7.50 6.42 -9.93
N SER A 24 6.55 6.87 -10.75
CA SER A 24 5.69 5.96 -11.52
C SER A 24 6.35 5.38 -12.78
N ALA A 25 7.40 6.00 -13.31
CA ALA A 25 8.03 5.58 -14.56
C ALA A 25 9.10 4.48 -14.41
N PHE A 26 9.58 4.20 -13.18
CA PHE A 26 10.59 3.15 -12.94
C PHE A 26 10.00 1.75 -12.76
N LYS A 27 8.68 1.61 -12.57
CA LYS A 27 8.03 0.30 -12.35
C LYS A 27 7.80 -0.50 -13.65
N ALA A 28 7.99 0.10 -14.83
CA ALA A 28 7.64 -0.53 -16.12
C ALA A 28 8.50 -1.75 -16.53
N ASN A 29 9.63 -2.02 -15.87
CA ASN A 29 10.52 -3.14 -16.20
C ASN A 29 10.90 -4.02 -15.00
N GLN A 30 10.27 -3.85 -13.83
CA GLN A 30 10.47 -4.79 -12.74
C GLN A 30 9.65 -6.05 -13.01
N LYS A 31 10.28 -7.22 -12.86
CA LYS A 31 9.55 -8.48 -12.77
C LYS A 31 8.53 -8.33 -11.64
N THR A 32 7.26 -8.47 -11.99
CA THR A 32 6.17 -8.44 -11.01
C THR A 32 6.27 -9.70 -10.14
N THR A 33 6.38 -9.49 -8.83
CA THR A 33 6.35 -10.57 -7.84
C THR A 33 4.99 -10.52 -7.16
N THR A 34 4.33 -11.67 -7.06
CA THR A 34 3.12 -11.82 -6.26
C THR A 34 3.53 -11.90 -4.79
N LEU A 35 2.99 -10.98 -3.99
CA LEU A 35 3.12 -10.95 -2.54
C LEU A 35 1.87 -11.56 -1.92
N LYS A 36 2.05 -12.37 -0.88
CA LYS A 36 0.98 -13.03 -0.14
C LYS A 36 1.20 -12.85 1.35
N TYR A 37 0.19 -12.37 2.06
CA TYR A 37 0.27 -12.16 3.50
C TYR A 37 -0.90 -12.81 4.23
N ARG A 38 -0.59 -13.52 5.31
CA ARG A 38 -1.57 -14.13 6.22
C ARG A 38 -1.73 -13.26 7.46
N PHE A 39 -2.96 -12.89 7.77
CA PHE A 39 -3.31 -12.18 8.99
C PHE A 39 -3.46 -13.14 10.16
N THR A 40 -2.69 -12.88 11.22
CA THR A 40 -2.65 -13.64 12.48
C THR A 40 -3.29 -12.88 13.65
N GLY A 41 -3.78 -11.67 13.39
CA GLY A 41 -4.52 -10.87 14.36
C GLY A 41 -5.90 -11.44 14.67
N THR A 42 -6.51 -10.99 15.77
CA THR A 42 -7.82 -11.48 16.22
C THR A 42 -8.87 -10.37 16.27
N SER A 43 -8.53 -9.16 15.84
CA SER A 43 -9.40 -8.00 15.90
C SER A 43 -9.12 -7.03 14.75
N THR A 44 -10.06 -6.13 14.47
CA THR A 44 -9.86 -5.06 13.48
C THR A 44 -8.72 -4.10 13.89
N ALA A 45 -8.53 -3.87 15.19
CA ALA A 45 -7.42 -3.06 15.69
C ALA A 45 -6.03 -3.65 15.35
N ASP A 46 -5.95 -4.98 15.17
CA ASP A 46 -4.72 -5.66 14.78
C ASP A 46 -4.37 -5.47 13.30
N LEU A 47 -5.29 -4.99 12.45
CA LEU A 47 -5.06 -4.86 11.01
C LEU A 47 -3.92 -3.91 10.69
N HIS A 48 -3.77 -2.84 11.46
CA HIS A 48 -2.68 -1.87 11.33
C HIS A 48 -1.39 -2.31 12.01
N ASN A 49 -1.35 -3.48 12.63
CA ASN A 49 -0.15 -4.03 13.24
C ASN A 49 0.56 -4.95 12.24
N ILE A 50 1.61 -4.45 11.59
CA ILE A 50 2.42 -5.21 10.61
C ILE A 50 2.90 -6.56 11.18
N THR A 51 3.17 -6.64 12.49
CA THR A 51 3.64 -7.89 13.12
C THR A 51 2.56 -8.99 13.15
N LYS A 52 1.31 -8.63 12.87
CA LYS A 52 0.18 -9.55 12.72
C LYS A 52 0.02 -10.04 11.28
N TRP A 53 0.88 -9.62 10.36
CA TRP A 53 0.90 -10.10 8.98
C TRP A 53 2.15 -10.93 8.71
N GLU A 54 1.93 -12.21 8.42
CA GLU A 54 2.98 -13.17 8.08
C GLU A 54 3.14 -13.21 6.56
N ASP A 55 4.37 -13.04 6.07
CA ASP A 55 4.69 -13.21 4.65
C ASP A 55 4.70 -14.69 4.29
N VAL A 56 3.76 -15.09 3.44
CA VAL A 56 3.60 -16.45 2.92
C VAL A 56 3.80 -16.50 1.40
N SER A 57 4.49 -15.50 0.82
CA SER A 57 4.73 -15.39 -0.63
C SER A 57 5.53 -16.57 -1.20
N ALA A 58 6.32 -17.24 -0.36
CA ALA A 58 7.07 -18.45 -0.72
C ALA A 58 6.17 -19.70 -0.82
N GLU A 59 4.97 -19.69 -0.25
CA GLU A 59 4.01 -20.78 -0.33
C GLU A 59 3.30 -20.74 -1.71
N PRO A 60 3.40 -21.80 -2.53
CA PRO A 60 2.72 -21.83 -3.84
C PRO A 60 1.20 -21.78 -3.67
N THR A 61 0.68 -22.49 -2.67
CA THR A 61 -0.74 -22.56 -2.33
C THR A 61 -0.90 -22.44 -0.82
N PRO A 62 -0.90 -21.21 -0.25
CA PRO A 62 -1.10 -21.03 1.18
C PRO A 62 -2.46 -21.56 1.62
N THR A 63 -2.48 -22.22 2.78
CA THR A 63 -3.72 -22.72 3.38
C THR A 63 -4.65 -21.53 3.68
N PRO A 64 -5.91 -21.54 3.20
CA PRO A 64 -6.90 -20.53 3.59
C PRO A 64 -7.20 -20.65 5.08
N CYS A 65 -7.61 -19.56 5.72
CA CYS A 65 -8.10 -19.67 7.10
C CYS A 65 -9.42 -20.43 7.15
N GLU A 66 -9.84 -20.76 8.37
CA GLU A 66 -11.22 -21.16 8.62
C GLU A 66 -12.18 -20.15 7.99
N THR A 67 -13.22 -20.65 7.33
CA THR A 67 -14.19 -19.82 6.63
C THR A 67 -14.87 -18.90 7.63
N GLY A 68 -14.49 -17.64 7.61
CA GLY A 68 -15.17 -16.59 8.35
C GLY A 68 -15.57 -15.43 7.45
N THR A 69 -16.15 -14.39 8.05
CA THR A 69 -16.68 -13.23 7.29
C THR A 69 -16.25 -11.87 7.80
N GLU A 70 -15.53 -11.80 8.93
CA GLU A 70 -15.30 -10.54 9.64
C GLU A 70 -13.95 -9.89 9.36
N LEU A 71 -12.89 -10.68 9.16
CA LEU A 71 -11.53 -10.17 9.04
C LEU A 71 -10.84 -10.75 7.80
N PRO A 72 -9.96 -9.98 7.13
CA PRO A 72 -9.09 -10.54 6.10
C PRO A 72 -8.21 -11.62 6.73
N CYS A 73 -8.20 -12.80 6.12
CA CYS A 73 -7.27 -13.86 6.50
C CYS A 73 -6.03 -13.81 5.62
N LEU A 74 -6.23 -13.80 4.31
CA LEU A 74 -5.15 -13.98 3.36
C LEU A 74 -5.36 -12.97 2.25
N VAL A 75 -4.32 -12.17 2.02
CA VAL A 75 -4.29 -11.17 0.96
C VAL A 75 -3.22 -11.52 -0.05
N GLU A 76 -3.54 -11.31 -1.33
CA GLU A 76 -2.64 -11.53 -2.45
C GLU A 76 -2.69 -10.34 -3.40
N PHE A 77 -1.54 -9.76 -3.69
CA PHE A 77 -1.39 -8.64 -4.61
C PHE A 77 -0.03 -8.64 -5.29
N GLN A 78 0.11 -7.91 -6.40
CA GLN A 78 1.41 -7.76 -7.05
C GLN A 78 2.21 -6.61 -6.43
N ASN A 79 3.54 -6.74 -6.39
CA ASN A 79 4.45 -5.66 -5.98
C ASN A 79 4.40 -4.41 -6.89
N SER A 80 3.76 -4.51 -8.06
CA SER A 80 3.44 -3.36 -8.91
C SER A 80 2.29 -2.52 -8.36
N GLU A 81 1.41 -3.11 -7.56
CA GLU A 81 0.24 -2.47 -6.95
C GLU A 81 0.57 -1.89 -5.57
N PHE A 82 1.22 -2.69 -4.72
CA PHE A 82 1.63 -2.31 -3.36
C PHE A 82 3.03 -2.88 -3.08
N ASP A 83 3.97 -2.09 -2.56
CA ASP A 83 5.35 -2.57 -2.41
C ASP A 83 5.48 -3.61 -1.28
N ASN A 84 4.58 -3.59 -0.31
CA ASN A 84 4.51 -4.49 0.85
C ASN A 84 3.11 -4.43 1.50
N ILE A 85 2.92 -5.15 2.62
CA ILE A 85 1.65 -5.17 3.36
C ILE A 85 1.27 -3.83 4.01
N GLN A 86 2.25 -3.01 4.45
CA GLN A 86 2.00 -1.69 5.00
C GLN A 86 1.36 -0.77 3.94
N ASP A 87 1.89 -0.76 2.72
CA ASP A 87 1.33 0.02 1.61
C ASP A 87 -0.12 -0.36 1.29
N PHE A 88 -0.44 -1.66 1.42
CA PHE A 88 -1.80 -2.17 1.25
C PHE A 88 -2.73 -1.69 2.37
N ILE A 89 -2.28 -1.76 3.63
CA ILE A 89 -3.05 -1.30 4.80
C ILE A 89 -3.29 0.22 4.73
N ASP A 90 -2.26 1.01 4.40
CA ASP A 90 -2.35 2.48 4.35
C ASP A 90 -3.32 2.98 3.26
N GLN A 91 -3.57 2.18 2.23
CA GLN A 91 -4.53 2.48 1.18
C GLN A 91 -5.91 1.85 1.41
N ASN A 92 -6.04 0.95 2.37
CA ASN A 92 -7.25 0.20 2.68
C ASN A 92 -7.38 0.07 4.20
N GLU A 93 -7.71 1.18 4.86
CA GLU A 93 -7.68 1.28 6.33
C GLU A 93 -8.74 0.39 7.00
N GLU A 94 -9.91 0.24 6.37
CA GLU A 94 -11.01 -0.55 6.91
C GLU A 94 -11.10 -1.95 6.25
N VAL A 95 -11.67 -2.92 6.97
CA VAL A 95 -11.94 -4.26 6.41
C VAL A 95 -12.74 -4.18 5.12
N SER A 96 -13.74 -3.31 5.06
CA SER A 96 -14.59 -3.12 3.88
C SER A 96 -13.79 -2.71 2.65
N ASP A 97 -12.76 -1.88 2.85
CA ASP A 97 -11.91 -1.38 1.77
C ASP A 97 -11.01 -2.50 1.27
N MET A 98 -10.39 -3.24 2.20
CA MET A 98 -9.56 -4.40 1.88
C MET A 98 -10.35 -5.44 1.07
N VAL A 99 -11.56 -5.78 1.49
CA VAL A 99 -12.42 -6.74 0.78
C VAL A 99 -12.86 -6.19 -0.58
N ALA A 100 -13.13 -4.89 -0.71
CA ALA A 100 -13.49 -4.26 -1.96
C ALA A 100 -12.39 -4.32 -3.04
N THR A 101 -11.11 -4.48 -2.64
CA THR A 101 -9.99 -4.60 -3.59
C THR A 101 -9.98 -5.90 -4.40
N ASN A 102 -10.74 -6.93 -4.00
CA ASN A 102 -10.60 -8.31 -4.51
C ASN A 102 -9.18 -8.89 -4.35
N ARG A 103 -8.38 -8.34 -3.42
CA ARG A 103 -7.07 -8.89 -3.03
C ARG A 103 -7.16 -9.79 -1.80
N VAL A 104 -8.24 -9.69 -1.03
CA VAL A 104 -8.58 -10.63 0.04
C VAL A 104 -9.06 -11.94 -0.60
N ILE A 105 -8.24 -12.99 -0.52
CA ILE A 105 -8.52 -14.31 -1.08
C ILE A 105 -9.15 -15.28 -0.06
N SER A 106 -9.09 -14.95 1.23
CA SER A 106 -9.79 -15.67 2.30
C SER A 106 -10.12 -14.71 3.43
N LEU A 107 -11.25 -14.96 4.09
CA LEU A 107 -11.72 -14.27 5.30
C LEU A 107 -11.70 -15.23 6.48
N LYS A 108 -11.59 -14.67 7.69
CA LYS A 108 -11.69 -15.39 8.96
C LYS A 108 -12.65 -14.68 9.91
N ASP A 109 -13.03 -15.39 10.97
CA ASP A 109 -13.79 -14.84 12.09
C ASP A 109 -12.85 -14.18 13.14
#